data_AF-A0A7S2NPT1-F1
#
_entry.id   AF-A0A7S2NPT1-F1
#
_cell.length_a   1.000
_cell.length_b   1.000
_cell.length_c   1.000
_cell.angle_alpha   90.00
_cell.angle_beta   90.00
_cell.angle_gamma   90.00
#
_symmetry.space_group_name_H-M   'P 1'
#
loop_
_entity.id
_entity.type
_entity.pdbx_description
1 polymer ?
#
loop_
_entity_poly.entity_id
_entity_poly.type
_entity_poly.pdbx_seq_one_letter_code
_entity_poly.pdbx_strand_id
1 'polypeptide(L)'
;MYSAVRVACESYGEVVCVSIARANRHALLLVRQQNDLKRRSLYLRVALRRQASVKCQADSKNVSAHNARIAKHQRQLDKLTAQLERIHAELAEVSKQPTRCAGQCFVTFNYQNQAHKCFQEINKSPARTLALKTHGGVDQLIDVRLAAEVPPAPDQVIWENLQYSDTERLIRRCLVNTLLAVQCALSTYAITEVNRQNFQVAASQEPNAALGEMVYVYGTTTWTTVVIIGANLFIFLTAPFYTQVIEREWRADQRETMLTLKLISFQLGNSIAAAMSFLFTKDSGAYGYFDREWYENGGATTVLSMVLADVFFINPFVEGMRIFDVWAAKTFLAKRSLSQAQMNQHFAAKNDLYLPFRMQLTVKQIVYSLAWGGAFPVLYLFALIFLTTSVWVDESGFLRTFRGIVASSDKMMMVCITVLLPLGLLFHSLMSFIMFHHAEMQRLGLLSNYTVPPLVGNASPCWPPAPPCQLHTSAWASHSRTGWDALSRTLPNPTVAVFLAGLCLSSLLTVGFLAEAFKGKRANYEARYSGTLTTPYATEMLPFRDVDAKGGSMRMYLPPPTQVRNSVRPIDLFLDHYKTSSYDLTASNRYTGKTKGSRKGSSSLRASGNTNVGPVKTYGVSGVTKLEPVQC
;
A
#
# COMPACT_ATOMS: atom_id res chain seq x y z
N MET A 1 1.82 -39.73 -7.66
CA MET A 1 0.96 -38.62 -7.17
C MET A 1 -0.12 -38.20 -8.16
N TYR A 2 0.22 -37.81 -9.41
CA TYR A 2 -0.78 -37.44 -10.44
C TYR A 2 -1.85 -38.52 -10.62
N SER A 3 -1.42 -39.76 -10.85
CA SER A 3 -2.34 -40.90 -11.03
C SER A 3 -3.20 -41.14 -9.78
N ALA A 4 -2.64 -40.96 -8.58
CA ALA A 4 -3.36 -41.12 -7.32
C ALA A 4 -4.54 -40.14 -7.22
N VAL A 5 -4.25 -38.86 -7.45
CA VAL A 5 -5.25 -37.79 -7.40
C VAL A 5 -6.30 -38.00 -8.49
N ARG A 6 -5.88 -38.35 -9.69
CA ARG A 6 -6.78 -38.59 -10.82
C ARG A 6 -7.73 -39.75 -10.52
N VAL A 7 -7.23 -40.91 -10.10
CA VAL A 7 -8.05 -42.08 -9.73
C VAL A 7 -9.01 -41.75 -8.59
N ALA A 8 -8.54 -41.01 -7.56
CA ALA A 8 -9.39 -40.58 -6.46
C ALA A 8 -10.55 -39.70 -6.95
N CYS A 9 -10.29 -38.79 -7.89
CA CYS A 9 -11.28 -37.85 -8.42
C CYS A 9 -12.21 -38.46 -9.49
N GLU A 10 -11.74 -39.44 -10.26
CA GLU A 10 -12.50 -40.11 -11.31
C GLU A 10 -13.72 -40.87 -10.75
N SER A 11 -13.67 -41.27 -9.48
CA SER A 11 -14.82 -41.87 -8.78
C SER A 11 -16.05 -40.95 -8.69
N TYR A 12 -15.87 -39.63 -8.85
CA TYR A 12 -16.95 -38.63 -8.77
C TYR A 12 -17.45 -38.16 -10.13
N GLY A 13 -16.71 -38.43 -11.20
CA GLY A 13 -17.01 -37.90 -12.53
C GLY A 13 -15.81 -37.88 -13.47
N GLU A 14 -16.05 -37.36 -14.68
CA GLU A 14 -15.03 -37.28 -15.71
C GLU A 14 -14.03 -36.15 -15.39
N VAL A 15 -12.81 -36.54 -15.04
CA VAL A 15 -11.71 -35.61 -14.77
C VAL A 15 -11.05 -35.19 -16.09
N VAL A 16 -11.14 -33.90 -16.41
CA VAL A 16 -10.54 -33.32 -17.62
C VAL A 16 -9.03 -33.18 -17.47
N CYS A 17 -8.59 -32.62 -16.34
CA CYS A 17 -7.19 -32.33 -16.11
C CYS A 17 -6.86 -32.33 -14.62
N VAL A 18 -5.68 -32.84 -14.28
CA VAL A 18 -5.07 -32.71 -12.96
C VAL A 18 -3.75 -31.95 -13.12
N SER A 19 -3.64 -30.77 -12.52
CA SER A 19 -2.41 -29.96 -12.54
C SER A 19 -1.77 -29.95 -11.16
N ILE A 20 -0.57 -30.52 -11.02
CA ILE A 20 0.17 -30.53 -9.76
C ILE A 20 1.00 -29.25 -9.65
N ALA A 21 0.86 -28.54 -8.53
CA ALA A 21 1.71 -27.40 -8.22
C ALA A 21 3.12 -27.89 -7.88
N ARG A 22 4.12 -27.32 -8.56
CA ARG A 22 5.54 -27.63 -8.37
C ARG A 22 6.20 -26.54 -7.53
N ALA A 23 7.16 -26.92 -6.67
CA ALA A 23 7.94 -25.99 -5.86
C ALA A 23 9.04 -25.30 -6.69
N ASN A 24 8.62 -24.50 -7.69
CA ASN A 24 9.50 -23.95 -8.73
C ASN A 24 9.78 -22.46 -8.53
N ARG A 25 9.80 -21.98 -7.28
CA ARG A 25 10.01 -20.56 -6.98
C ARG A 25 11.27 -20.01 -7.65
N HIS A 26 12.36 -20.76 -7.65
CA HIS A 26 13.61 -20.34 -8.28
C HIS A 26 13.45 -20.10 -9.78
N ALA A 27 12.88 -21.08 -10.51
CA ALA A 27 12.60 -20.94 -11.93
C ALA A 27 11.67 -19.76 -12.23
N LEU A 28 10.62 -19.57 -11.42
CA LEU A 28 9.69 -18.43 -11.57
C LEU A 28 10.40 -17.08 -11.38
N LEU A 29 11.36 -16.98 -10.45
CA LEU A 29 12.15 -15.77 -10.26
C LEU A 29 13.09 -15.52 -11.46
N LEU A 30 13.74 -16.57 -11.98
CA LEU A 30 14.58 -16.47 -13.18
C LEU A 30 13.79 -16.04 -14.42
N VAL A 31 12.59 -16.58 -14.63
CA VAL A 31 11.70 -16.17 -15.73
C VAL A 31 11.29 -14.70 -15.61
N ARG A 32 11.01 -14.22 -14.39
CA ARG A 32 10.75 -12.79 -14.17
C ARG A 32 11.95 -11.94 -14.51
N GLN A 33 13.11 -12.28 -13.95
CA GLN A 33 14.35 -11.57 -14.22
C GLN A 33 14.70 -11.56 -15.72
N GLN A 34 14.50 -12.67 -16.42
CA GLN A 34 14.64 -12.79 -17.87
C GLN A 34 13.73 -11.79 -18.61
N ASN A 35 12.45 -11.70 -18.22
CA ASN A 35 11.51 -10.76 -18.82
C ASN A 35 11.90 -9.29 -18.58
N ASP A 36 12.46 -8.99 -17.41
CA ASP A 36 12.95 -7.64 -17.08
C ASP A 36 14.18 -7.28 -17.91
N LEU A 37 15.12 -8.20 -18.05
CA LEU A 37 16.30 -8.01 -18.90
C LEU A 37 15.90 -7.87 -20.37
N LYS A 38 14.95 -8.67 -20.87
CA LYS A 38 14.39 -8.54 -22.23
C LYS A 38 13.77 -7.17 -22.45
N ARG A 39 13.07 -6.63 -21.45
CA ARG A 39 12.49 -5.29 -21.50
C ARG A 39 13.56 -4.20 -21.51
N ARG A 40 14.55 -4.29 -20.63
CA ARG A 40 15.67 -3.34 -20.58
C ARG A 40 16.53 -3.39 -21.85
N SER A 41 16.73 -4.57 -22.44
CA SER A 41 17.45 -4.72 -23.71
C SER A 41 16.66 -4.13 -24.87
N LEU A 42 15.34 -4.33 -24.92
CA LEU A 42 14.46 -3.67 -25.89
C LEU A 42 14.54 -2.14 -25.74
N TYR A 43 14.55 -1.61 -24.52
CA TYR A 43 14.71 -0.18 -24.26
C TYR A 43 16.02 0.37 -24.85
N LEU A 44 17.15 -0.29 -24.58
CA LEU A 44 18.44 0.13 -25.12
C LEU A 44 18.50 0.06 -26.64
N ARG A 45 17.89 -0.96 -27.26
CA ARG A 45 17.80 -1.07 -28.72
C ARG A 45 17.02 0.09 -29.34
N VAL A 46 15.90 0.49 -28.73
CA VAL A 46 15.12 1.64 -29.19
C VAL A 46 15.92 2.94 -29.00
N ALA A 47 16.61 3.11 -27.87
CA ALA A 47 17.47 4.27 -27.62
C ALA A 47 18.63 4.38 -28.64
N LEU A 48 19.28 3.26 -28.97
CA LEU A 48 20.32 3.19 -29.99
C LEU A 48 19.79 3.57 -31.38
N ARG A 49 18.60 3.08 -31.76
CA ARG A 49 17.97 3.46 -33.04
C ARG A 49 17.66 4.96 -33.11
N ARG A 50 17.18 5.56 -32.02
CA ARG A 50 16.95 7.02 -31.93
C ARG A 50 18.25 7.82 -32.02
N GLN A 51 19.34 7.33 -31.43
CA GLN A 51 20.64 7.97 -31.57
C GLN A 51 21.14 7.88 -33.02
N ALA A 52 21.04 6.71 -33.65
CA ALA A 52 21.42 6.52 -35.04
C ALA A 52 20.67 7.48 -35.99
N SER A 53 19.37 7.71 -35.78
CA SER A 53 18.62 8.69 -36.58
C SER A 53 19.05 10.14 -36.36
N VAL A 54 19.43 10.50 -35.12
CA VAL A 54 19.93 11.86 -34.79
C VAL A 54 21.33 12.08 -35.36
N LYS A 55 22.17 11.04 -35.45
CA LYS A 55 23.51 11.13 -36.04
C LYS A 55 23.49 11.65 -37.47
N CYS A 56 22.47 11.28 -38.26
CA CYS A 56 22.28 11.76 -39.62
C CYS A 56 22.02 13.28 -39.70
N GLN A 57 21.69 13.93 -38.59
CA GLN A 57 21.35 15.36 -38.49
C GLN A 57 22.35 16.18 -37.67
N ALA A 58 23.36 15.55 -37.06
CA ALA A 58 24.26 16.22 -36.12
C ALA A 58 25.46 16.89 -36.82
N ASP A 59 25.75 18.14 -36.43
CA ASP A 59 26.95 18.87 -36.87
C ASP A 59 28.25 18.13 -36.52
N SER A 60 29.28 18.30 -37.35
CA SER A 60 30.57 17.62 -37.24
C SER A 60 31.22 17.71 -35.84
N LYS A 61 31.04 18.84 -35.13
CA LYS A 61 31.57 19.06 -33.79
C LYS A 61 30.93 18.17 -32.70
N ASN A 62 29.70 17.71 -32.89
CA ASN A 62 28.97 16.88 -31.92
C ASN A 62 29.07 15.37 -32.19
N VAL A 63 29.67 14.97 -33.32
CA VAL A 63 29.75 13.57 -33.76
C VAL A 63 30.56 12.70 -32.78
N SER A 64 31.65 13.24 -32.21
CA SER A 64 32.49 12.50 -31.26
C SER A 64 31.75 12.16 -29.96
N ALA A 65 31.08 13.15 -29.36
CA ALA A 65 30.25 12.97 -28.17
C ALA A 65 29.07 12.02 -28.43
N HIS A 66 28.48 12.09 -29.62
CA HIS A 66 27.40 11.20 -30.04
C HIS A 66 27.89 9.74 -30.19
N ASN A 67 29.04 9.53 -30.84
CA ASN A 67 29.65 8.21 -30.97
C ASN A 67 30.01 7.61 -29.60
N ALA A 68 30.49 8.42 -28.65
CA ALA A 68 30.74 7.97 -27.28
C ALA A 68 29.47 7.51 -26.56
N ARG A 69 28.33 8.18 -26.78
CA ARG A 69 27.02 7.75 -26.24
C ARG A 69 26.54 6.45 -26.86
N ILE A 70 26.64 6.29 -28.18
CA ILE A 70 26.31 5.04 -28.88
C ILE A 70 27.16 3.89 -28.32
N ALA A 71 28.48 4.08 -28.23
CA ALA A 71 29.40 3.07 -27.70
C ALA A 71 29.04 2.67 -26.26
N LYS A 72 28.62 3.63 -25.42
CA LYS A 72 28.15 3.35 -24.06
C LYS A 72 26.88 2.49 -24.04
N HIS A 73 25.88 2.82 -24.87
CA HIS A 73 24.64 2.05 -24.94
C HIS A 73 24.87 0.65 -25.53
N GLN A 74 25.78 0.51 -26.49
CA GLN A 74 26.15 -0.79 -27.06
C GLN A 74 26.80 -1.67 -26.00
N ARG A 75 27.79 -1.17 -25.25
CA ARG A 75 28.40 -1.90 -24.12
C ARG A 75 27.38 -2.35 -23.08
N GLN A 76 26.38 -1.52 -22.79
CA GLN A 76 25.29 -1.88 -21.87
C GLN A 76 24.39 -2.98 -22.47
N LEU A 77 24.08 -2.92 -23.76
CA LEU A 77 23.30 -3.94 -24.45
C LEU A 77 24.03 -5.28 -24.48
N ASP A 78 25.34 -5.28 -24.76
CA ASP A 78 26.17 -6.48 -24.77
C ASP A 78 26.22 -7.11 -23.36
N LYS A 79 26.37 -6.28 -22.30
CA LYS A 79 26.29 -6.72 -20.91
C LYS A 79 24.94 -7.35 -20.56
N LEU A 80 23.82 -6.74 -20.98
CA LEU A 80 22.48 -7.30 -20.72
C LEU A 80 22.25 -8.61 -21.51
N THR A 81 22.78 -8.71 -22.72
CA THR A 81 22.66 -9.92 -23.55
C THR A 81 23.42 -11.08 -22.91
N ALA A 82 24.66 -10.85 -22.46
CA ALA A 82 25.43 -11.83 -21.71
C ALA A 82 24.74 -12.25 -20.40
N GLN A 83 24.08 -11.31 -19.69
CA GLN A 83 23.28 -11.65 -18.50
C GLN A 83 22.07 -12.51 -18.84
N LEU A 84 21.39 -12.23 -19.95
CA LEU A 84 20.23 -12.97 -20.41
C LEU A 84 20.61 -14.41 -20.83
N GLU A 85 21.76 -14.58 -21.50
CA GLU A 85 22.31 -15.89 -21.83
C GLU A 85 22.65 -16.71 -20.57
N ARG A 86 23.24 -16.08 -19.55
CA ARG A 86 23.48 -16.74 -18.25
C ARG A 86 22.18 -17.22 -17.60
N ILE A 87 21.15 -16.37 -17.56
CA ILE A 87 19.84 -16.75 -17.01
C ILE A 87 19.18 -17.86 -17.84
N HIS A 88 19.34 -17.86 -19.17
CA HIS A 88 18.83 -18.94 -20.01
C HIS A 88 19.52 -20.26 -19.70
N ALA A 89 20.84 -20.26 -19.54
CA ALA A 89 21.61 -21.44 -19.17
C ALA A 89 21.19 -21.95 -17.79
N GLU A 90 21.06 -21.06 -16.80
CA GLU A 90 20.62 -21.39 -15.45
C GLU A 90 19.17 -21.92 -15.43
N LEU A 91 18.27 -21.31 -16.20
CA LEU A 91 16.89 -21.78 -16.33
C LEU A 91 16.83 -23.17 -16.98
N ALA A 92 17.69 -23.43 -17.97
CA ALA A 92 17.81 -24.75 -18.61
C ALA A 92 18.43 -25.81 -17.68
N GLU A 93 19.24 -25.40 -16.72
CA GLU A 93 19.76 -26.31 -15.68
C GLU A 93 18.70 -26.59 -14.62
N VAL A 94 18.02 -25.55 -14.13
CA VAL A 94 16.92 -25.67 -13.14
C VAL A 94 15.74 -26.45 -13.71
N SER A 95 15.46 -26.36 -15.01
CA SER A 95 14.39 -27.15 -15.65
C SER A 95 14.69 -28.64 -15.74
N LYS A 96 15.97 -29.04 -15.70
CA LYS A 96 16.40 -30.45 -15.65
C LYS A 96 16.31 -31.05 -14.25
N GLN A 97 16.38 -30.22 -13.21
CA GLN A 97 16.32 -30.70 -11.83
C GLN A 97 14.91 -31.23 -11.49
N PRO A 98 14.80 -32.38 -10.80
CA PRO A 98 13.50 -32.90 -10.39
C PRO A 98 12.87 -31.92 -9.41
N THR A 99 11.63 -31.53 -9.70
CA THR A 99 10.91 -30.53 -8.92
C THR A 99 9.99 -31.19 -7.91
N ARG A 100 10.12 -30.82 -6.64
CA ARG A 100 9.26 -31.34 -5.58
C ARG A 100 7.83 -30.84 -5.76
N CYS A 101 6.85 -31.66 -5.40
CA CYS A 101 5.46 -31.22 -5.32
C CYS A 101 5.30 -30.19 -4.19
N ALA A 102 4.54 -29.12 -4.44
CA ALA A 102 4.20 -28.11 -3.44
C ALA A 102 3.08 -28.56 -2.46
N GLY A 103 2.64 -29.83 -2.53
CA GLY A 103 1.52 -30.35 -1.74
C GLY A 103 0.14 -29.85 -2.18
N GLN A 104 0.05 -29.25 -3.38
CA GLN A 104 -1.20 -28.69 -3.92
C GLN A 104 -1.45 -29.19 -5.35
N CYS A 105 -2.73 -29.38 -5.70
CA CYS A 105 -3.14 -29.68 -7.07
C CYS A 105 -4.46 -28.98 -7.44
N PHE A 106 -4.66 -28.79 -8.73
CA PHE A 106 -5.88 -28.26 -9.32
C PHE A 106 -6.53 -29.38 -10.14
N VAL A 107 -7.80 -29.66 -9.87
CA VAL A 107 -8.54 -30.71 -10.58
C VAL A 107 -9.70 -30.07 -11.31
N THR A 108 -9.74 -30.27 -12.62
CA THR A 108 -10.80 -29.77 -13.49
C THR A 108 -11.71 -30.92 -13.88
N PHE A 109 -13.01 -30.72 -13.68
CA PHE A 109 -14.07 -31.65 -14.08
C PHE A 109 -14.76 -31.11 -15.32
N ASN A 110 -15.39 -32.01 -16.09
CA ASN A 110 -16.20 -31.61 -17.24
C ASN A 110 -17.48 -30.88 -16.77
N TYR A 111 -18.04 -31.34 -15.65
CA TYR A 111 -19.25 -30.77 -15.06
C TYR A 111 -19.05 -30.27 -13.63
N GLN A 112 -19.68 -29.14 -13.32
CA GLN A 112 -19.59 -28.49 -12.02
C GLN A 112 -20.21 -29.30 -10.88
N ASN A 113 -21.30 -30.03 -11.15
CA ASN A 113 -21.94 -30.89 -10.15
C ASN A 113 -20.99 -32.00 -9.66
N GLN A 114 -20.12 -32.53 -10.55
CA GLN A 114 -19.10 -33.53 -10.21
C GLN A 114 -18.02 -32.92 -9.32
N ALA A 115 -17.53 -31.72 -9.65
CA ALA A 115 -16.59 -30.98 -8.81
C ALA A 115 -17.18 -30.69 -7.41
N HIS A 116 -18.46 -30.29 -7.34
CA HIS A 116 -19.13 -30.02 -6.07
C HIS A 116 -19.29 -31.28 -5.21
N LYS A 117 -19.72 -32.41 -5.81
CA LYS A 117 -19.80 -33.70 -5.13
C LYS A 117 -18.42 -34.13 -4.60
N CYS A 118 -17.39 -34.04 -5.44
CA CYS A 118 -16.01 -34.32 -5.05
C CYS A 118 -15.56 -33.45 -3.86
N PHE A 119 -15.87 -32.14 -3.90
CA PHE A 119 -15.53 -31.19 -2.83
C PHE A 119 -16.18 -31.57 -1.49
N GLN A 120 -17.49 -31.87 -1.50
CA GLN A 120 -18.22 -32.24 -0.30
C GLN A 120 -17.71 -33.57 0.27
N GLU A 121 -17.54 -34.59 -0.57
CA GLU A 121 -17.14 -35.93 -0.12
C GLU A 121 -15.68 -35.97 0.38
N ILE A 122 -14.76 -35.25 -0.26
CA ILE A 122 -13.38 -35.14 0.24
C ILE A 122 -13.34 -34.45 1.61
N ASN A 123 -14.14 -33.39 1.81
CA ASN A 123 -14.13 -32.67 3.09
C ASN A 123 -14.87 -33.41 4.21
N LYS A 124 -15.83 -34.27 3.90
CA LYS A 124 -16.43 -35.19 4.88
C LYS A 124 -15.45 -36.26 5.35
N SER A 125 -14.69 -36.83 4.42
CA SER A 125 -13.73 -37.92 4.68
C SER A 125 -12.35 -37.56 4.13
N PRO A 126 -11.55 -36.78 4.89
CA PRO A 126 -10.27 -36.27 4.41
C PRO A 126 -9.17 -37.33 4.37
N ALA A 127 -9.22 -38.33 5.25
CA ALA A 127 -8.28 -39.45 5.25
C ALA A 127 -8.81 -40.54 4.31
N ARG A 128 -8.01 -40.94 3.32
CA ARG A 128 -8.38 -41.92 2.30
C ARG A 128 -7.20 -42.81 1.96
N THR A 129 -7.45 -44.11 1.89
CA THR A 129 -6.51 -45.09 1.36
C THR A 129 -6.72 -45.20 -0.14
N LEU A 130 -5.70 -44.88 -0.93
CA LEU A 130 -5.73 -44.99 -2.39
C LEU A 130 -4.93 -46.21 -2.83
N ALA A 131 -5.56 -47.10 -3.60
CA ALA A 131 -4.85 -48.17 -4.29
C ALA A 131 -4.20 -47.62 -5.56
N LEU A 132 -2.88 -47.64 -5.61
CA LEU A 132 -2.08 -47.15 -6.74
C LEU A 132 -1.41 -48.32 -7.44
N LYS A 133 -1.75 -48.52 -8.71
CA LYS A 133 -0.99 -49.42 -9.59
C LYS A 133 0.39 -48.83 -9.83
N THR A 134 1.41 -49.46 -9.28
CA THR A 134 2.80 -49.15 -9.61
C THR A 134 3.10 -49.56 -11.06
N HIS A 135 4.19 -49.04 -11.66
CA HIS A 135 4.60 -49.43 -13.01
C HIS A 135 4.86 -50.95 -13.17
N GLY A 136 5.05 -51.68 -12.08
CA GLY A 136 5.15 -53.14 -12.06
C GLY A 136 3.83 -53.89 -11.89
N GLY A 137 2.68 -53.21 -11.94
CA GLY A 137 1.35 -53.82 -11.76
C GLY A 137 0.99 -54.18 -10.32
N VAL A 138 1.87 -53.91 -9.35
CA VAL A 138 1.58 -54.14 -7.93
C VAL A 138 0.75 -52.98 -7.38
N ASP A 139 -0.38 -53.29 -6.77
CA ASP A 139 -1.22 -52.33 -6.06
C ASP A 139 -0.56 -51.92 -4.74
N GLN A 140 -0.13 -50.66 -4.65
CA GLN A 140 0.36 -50.06 -3.42
C GLN A 140 -0.75 -49.24 -2.78
N LEU A 141 -1.15 -49.59 -1.57
CA LEU A 141 -2.08 -48.79 -0.77
C LEU A 141 -1.31 -47.60 -0.17
N ILE A 142 -1.73 -46.39 -0.50
CA ILE A 142 -1.17 -45.16 0.06
C ILE A 142 -2.27 -44.41 0.80
N ASP A 143 -2.07 -44.23 2.10
CA ASP A 143 -2.92 -43.36 2.91
C ASP A 143 -2.58 -41.90 2.63
N VAL A 144 -3.56 -41.15 2.15
CA VAL A 144 -3.44 -39.73 1.88
C VAL A 144 -4.49 -38.96 2.66
N ARG A 145 -4.09 -37.78 3.14
CA ARG A 145 -5.01 -36.80 3.68
C ARG A 145 -5.24 -35.71 2.65
N LEU A 146 -6.45 -35.66 2.10
CA LEU A 146 -6.88 -34.68 1.11
C LEU A 146 -7.79 -33.65 1.77
N ALA A 147 -7.59 -32.37 1.44
CA ALA A 147 -8.53 -31.30 1.76
C ALA A 147 -8.91 -30.60 0.46
N ALA A 148 -10.21 -30.42 0.22
CA ALA A 148 -10.70 -29.79 -0.98
C ALA A 148 -11.12 -28.33 -0.70
N GLU A 149 -10.71 -27.40 -1.55
CA GLU A 149 -11.10 -25.98 -1.51
C GLU A 149 -11.51 -25.49 -2.90
N VAL A 150 -12.29 -24.43 -2.99
CA VAL A 150 -12.55 -23.77 -4.28
C VAL A 150 -11.30 -22.96 -4.70
N PRO A 151 -10.76 -23.13 -5.92
CA PRO A 151 -9.60 -22.37 -6.37
C PRO A 151 -10.00 -20.90 -6.49
N PRO A 152 -9.15 -19.97 -6.04
CA PRO A 152 -9.29 -18.59 -6.45
C PRO A 152 -8.99 -18.46 -7.96
N ALA A 153 -9.33 -17.31 -8.54
CA ALA A 153 -9.03 -17.06 -9.94
C ALA A 153 -7.49 -17.16 -10.20
N PRO A 154 -7.04 -17.57 -11.39
CA PRO A 154 -5.61 -17.83 -11.65
C PRO A 154 -4.69 -16.61 -11.44
N ASP A 155 -5.23 -15.41 -11.58
CA ASP A 155 -4.57 -14.12 -11.32
C ASP A 155 -4.46 -13.78 -9.83
N GLN A 156 -5.35 -14.33 -9.00
CA GLN A 156 -5.30 -14.23 -7.54
C GLN A 156 -4.32 -15.23 -6.91
N VAL A 157 -3.93 -16.29 -7.64
CA VAL A 157 -2.92 -17.25 -7.17
C VAL A 157 -1.52 -16.66 -7.29
N ILE A 158 -0.83 -16.52 -6.16
CA ILE A 158 0.57 -16.14 -6.08
C ILE A 158 1.42 -17.41 -6.19
N TRP A 159 1.66 -17.82 -7.43
CA TRP A 159 2.31 -19.09 -7.79
C TRP A 159 3.66 -19.31 -7.09
N GLU A 160 4.45 -18.27 -6.84
CA GLU A 160 5.75 -18.38 -6.15
C GLU A 160 5.65 -18.83 -4.69
N ASN A 161 4.46 -18.73 -4.08
CA ASN A 161 4.24 -18.95 -2.66
C ASN A 161 3.46 -20.25 -2.36
N LEU A 162 3.09 -21.03 -3.39
CA LEU A 162 2.38 -22.30 -3.22
C LEU A 162 3.18 -23.34 -2.45
N GLN A 163 4.52 -23.28 -2.54
CA GLN A 163 5.44 -24.24 -1.91
C GLN A 163 5.51 -24.16 -0.38
N TYR A 164 5.03 -23.06 0.23
CA TYR A 164 5.09 -22.90 1.68
C TYR A 164 3.92 -23.64 2.36
N SER A 165 4.22 -24.33 3.45
CA SER A 165 3.20 -24.94 4.29
C SER A 165 2.40 -23.89 5.08
N ASP A 166 1.22 -24.24 5.57
CA ASP A 166 0.44 -23.29 6.37
C ASP A 166 1.09 -22.96 7.71
N THR A 167 1.80 -23.92 8.31
CA THR A 167 2.56 -23.70 9.54
C THR A 167 3.67 -22.68 9.32
N GLU A 168 4.40 -22.77 8.21
CA GLU A 168 5.41 -21.78 7.84
C GLU A 168 4.78 -20.40 7.63
N ARG A 169 3.63 -20.33 6.95
CA ARG A 169 2.89 -19.06 6.77
C ARG A 169 2.43 -18.49 8.11
N LEU A 170 1.91 -19.33 9.00
CA LEU A 170 1.48 -18.92 10.35
C LEU A 170 2.65 -18.32 11.14
N ILE A 171 3.80 -19.00 11.19
CA ILE A 171 5.00 -18.49 11.88
C ILE A 171 5.44 -17.14 11.28
N ARG A 172 5.42 -17.01 9.95
CA ARG A 172 5.77 -15.76 9.27
C ARG A 172 4.79 -14.63 9.59
N ARG A 173 3.48 -14.91 9.66
CA ARG A 173 2.45 -13.94 10.10
C ARG A 173 2.68 -13.50 11.53
N CYS A 174 2.95 -14.43 12.43
CA CYS A 174 3.28 -14.13 13.82
C CYS A 174 4.51 -13.21 13.90
N LEU A 175 5.58 -13.51 13.16
CA LEU A 175 6.77 -12.68 13.09
C LEU A 175 6.47 -11.26 12.59
N VAL A 176 5.71 -11.12 11.49
CA VAL A 176 5.33 -9.81 10.95
C VAL A 176 4.47 -9.02 11.92
N ASN A 177 3.51 -9.66 12.58
CA ASN A 177 2.66 -9.02 13.58
C ASN A 177 3.49 -8.58 14.79
N THR A 178 4.47 -9.36 15.24
CA THR A 178 5.39 -8.95 16.30
C THR A 178 6.22 -7.75 15.90
N LEU A 179 6.78 -7.72 14.68
CA LEU A 179 7.54 -6.57 14.18
C LEU A 179 6.68 -5.30 14.11
N LEU A 180 5.45 -5.42 13.62
CA LEU A 180 4.51 -4.30 13.56
C LEU A 180 4.05 -3.86 14.96
N ALA A 181 3.89 -4.78 15.91
CA ALA A 181 3.56 -4.45 17.29
C ALA A 181 4.69 -3.69 17.99
N VAL A 182 5.94 -4.14 17.82
CA VAL A 182 7.13 -3.41 18.29
C VAL A 182 7.14 -2.01 17.67
N GLN A 183 7.02 -1.92 16.35
CA GLN A 183 7.00 -0.64 15.65
C GLN A 183 5.87 0.29 16.13
N CYS A 184 4.67 -0.26 16.37
CA CYS A 184 3.55 0.48 16.93
C CYS A 184 3.89 1.06 18.31
N ALA A 185 4.48 0.26 19.21
CA ALA A 185 4.89 0.73 20.54
C ALA A 185 5.94 1.84 20.46
N LEU A 186 6.91 1.72 19.54
CA LEU A 186 7.93 2.75 19.29
C LEU A 186 7.30 4.04 18.76
N SER A 187 6.35 3.93 17.83
CA SER A 187 5.60 5.06 17.30
C SER A 187 4.76 5.74 18.38
N THR A 188 4.06 4.97 19.23
CA THR A 188 3.27 5.50 20.34
C THR A 188 4.16 6.25 21.34
N TYR A 189 5.31 5.67 21.68
CA TYR A 189 6.29 6.31 22.56
C TYR A 189 6.78 7.65 21.97
N ALA A 190 7.17 7.67 20.70
CA ALA A 190 7.65 8.87 20.04
C ALA A 190 6.59 9.98 20.00
N ILE A 191 5.33 9.63 19.71
CA ILE A 191 4.21 10.59 19.73
C ILE A 191 4.00 11.15 21.14
N THR A 192 3.96 10.27 22.14
CA THR A 192 3.73 10.66 23.54
C THR A 192 4.83 11.61 24.02
N GLU A 193 6.10 11.28 23.75
CA GLU A 193 7.24 12.08 24.20
C GLU A 193 7.29 13.45 23.52
N VAL A 194 7.05 13.51 22.21
CA VAL A 194 7.07 14.78 21.47
C VAL A 194 5.92 15.69 21.90
N ASN A 195 4.74 15.15 22.16
CA ASN A 195 3.64 15.93 22.69
C ASN A 195 3.88 16.38 24.14
N ARG A 196 4.49 15.53 24.98
CA ARG A 196 4.90 15.90 26.35
C ARG A 196 5.83 17.12 26.32
N GLN A 197 6.80 17.14 25.40
CA GLN A 197 7.70 18.27 25.21
C GLN A 197 6.96 19.54 24.75
N ASN A 198 6.01 19.41 23.81
CA ASN A 198 5.21 20.53 23.34
C ASN A 198 4.41 21.18 24.47
N PHE A 199 3.86 20.36 25.36
CA PHE A 199 3.12 20.84 26.51
C PHE A 199 4.02 21.57 27.52
N GLN A 200 5.18 21.00 27.85
CA GLN A 200 6.13 21.65 28.77
C GLN A 200 6.58 23.02 28.26
N VAL A 201 6.80 23.13 26.95
CA VAL A 201 7.09 24.40 26.29
C VAL A 201 5.95 25.39 26.45
N ALA A 202 4.72 24.98 26.13
CA ALA A 202 3.54 25.84 26.22
C ALA A 202 3.26 26.31 27.65
N ALA A 203 3.48 25.45 28.65
CA ALA A 203 3.29 25.77 30.06
C ALA A 203 4.35 26.74 30.61
N SER A 204 5.55 26.78 30.01
CA SER A 204 6.68 27.60 30.48
C SER A 204 6.68 29.04 29.96
N GLN A 205 5.78 29.39 29.03
CA GLN A 205 5.75 30.73 28.43
C GLN A 205 4.94 31.72 29.26
N GLU A 206 5.55 32.87 29.57
CA GLU A 206 4.85 34.01 30.16
C GLU A 206 4.17 34.84 29.07
N PRO A 207 2.99 35.42 29.31
CA PRO A 207 2.11 36.00 28.28
C PRO A 207 2.62 37.27 27.54
N ASN A 208 3.87 37.69 27.72
CA ASN A 208 4.32 39.04 27.40
C ASN A 208 5.31 39.19 26.22
N ALA A 209 5.80 38.12 25.56
CA ALA A 209 6.71 38.26 24.41
C ALA A 209 6.04 37.88 23.05
N ALA A 210 5.21 38.80 22.57
CA ALA A 210 4.12 38.56 21.62
C ALA A 210 4.42 37.95 20.23
N LEU A 211 5.65 38.03 19.69
CA LEU A 211 5.94 37.48 18.34
C LEU A 211 6.89 36.26 18.36
N GLY A 212 7.98 36.34 19.13
CA GLY A 212 8.95 35.24 19.23
C GLY A 212 8.35 33.99 19.86
N GLU A 213 7.49 34.16 20.86
CA GLU A 213 6.83 33.05 21.55
C GLU A 213 5.76 32.38 20.70
N MET A 214 4.98 33.18 19.97
CA MET A 214 3.98 32.67 19.03
C MET A 214 4.64 31.81 17.93
N VAL A 215 5.74 32.28 17.34
CA VAL A 215 6.51 31.51 16.35
C VAL A 215 7.05 30.21 16.96
N TYR A 216 7.49 30.25 18.21
CA TYR A 216 8.00 29.07 18.90
C TYR A 216 6.90 28.02 19.14
N VAL A 217 5.74 28.41 19.66
CA VAL A 217 4.59 27.51 19.92
C VAL A 217 4.04 26.89 18.63
N TYR A 218 3.89 27.69 17.58
CA TYR A 218 3.48 27.17 16.29
C TYR A 218 4.56 26.27 15.68
N GLY A 219 5.83 26.58 15.89
CA GLY A 219 6.96 25.75 15.48
C GLY A 219 6.95 24.37 16.14
N THR A 220 6.80 24.31 17.47
CA THR A 220 6.74 23.05 18.21
C THR A 220 5.48 22.25 17.88
N THR A 221 4.32 22.91 17.74
CA THR A 221 3.07 22.26 17.33
C THR A 221 3.15 21.71 15.90
N THR A 222 3.77 22.44 14.98
CA THR A 222 4.00 21.96 13.61
C THR A 222 4.94 20.75 13.62
N TRP A 223 6.02 20.82 14.41
CA TRP A 223 6.97 19.72 14.56
C TRP A 223 6.31 18.46 15.13
N THR A 224 5.52 18.60 16.19
CA THR A 224 4.79 17.47 16.80
C THR A 224 3.83 16.82 15.80
N THR A 225 3.09 17.63 15.05
CA THR A 225 2.21 17.16 13.99
C THR A 225 2.98 16.39 12.92
N VAL A 226 4.15 16.87 12.49
CA VAL A 226 5.02 16.16 11.54
C VAL A 226 5.49 14.82 12.09
N VAL A 227 5.86 14.75 13.38
CA VAL A 227 6.25 13.49 14.02
C VAL A 227 5.08 12.51 14.09
N ILE A 228 3.87 12.98 14.45
CA ILE A 228 2.65 12.15 14.48
C ILE A 228 2.35 11.58 13.10
N ILE A 229 2.37 12.42 12.07
CA ILE A 229 2.12 12.00 10.68
C ILE A 229 3.22 11.03 10.24
N GLY A 230 4.50 11.35 10.50
CA GLY A 230 5.64 10.51 10.15
C GLY A 230 5.60 9.13 10.81
N ALA A 231 5.27 9.06 12.10
CA ALA A 231 5.16 7.82 12.85
C ALA A 231 4.04 6.91 12.32
N ASN A 232 2.87 7.48 12.02
CA ASN A 232 1.77 6.73 11.42
C ASN A 232 2.06 6.32 9.96
N LEU A 233 2.69 7.20 9.17
CA LEU A 233 3.09 6.91 7.81
C LEU A 233 4.13 5.79 7.76
N PHE A 234 5.00 5.69 8.76
CA PHE A 234 5.99 4.62 8.84
C PHE A 234 5.32 3.23 8.94
N ILE A 235 4.30 3.07 9.78
CA ILE A 235 3.48 1.84 9.85
C ILE A 235 2.80 1.57 8.50
N PHE A 236 2.25 2.60 7.88
CA PHE A 236 1.59 2.50 6.58
C PHE A 236 2.54 2.02 5.46
N LEU A 237 3.79 2.48 5.44
CA LEU A 237 4.77 2.10 4.41
C LEU A 237 5.36 0.70 4.64
N THR A 238 5.58 0.33 5.89
CA THR A 238 6.27 -0.92 6.27
C THR A 238 5.34 -2.14 6.28
N ALA A 239 4.06 -2.00 6.66
CA ALA A 239 3.14 -3.14 6.72
C ALA A 239 2.91 -3.85 5.35
N PRO A 240 2.69 -3.14 4.22
CA PRO A 240 2.61 -3.76 2.91
C PRO A 240 3.94 -4.43 2.52
N PHE A 241 5.07 -3.81 2.89
CA PHE A 241 6.39 -4.38 2.64
C PHE A 241 6.59 -5.71 3.38
N TYR A 242 6.30 -5.76 4.68
CA TYR A 242 6.41 -6.99 5.47
C TYR A 242 5.46 -8.08 4.97
N THR A 243 4.21 -7.71 4.68
CA THR A 243 3.20 -8.63 4.13
C THR A 243 3.65 -9.25 2.80
N GLN A 244 4.19 -8.44 1.89
CA GLN A 244 4.64 -8.93 0.58
C GLN A 244 5.95 -9.75 0.63
N VAL A 245 6.86 -9.41 1.53
CA VAL A 245 8.22 -9.99 1.56
C VAL A 245 8.32 -11.19 2.49
N ILE A 246 7.68 -11.12 3.66
CA ILE A 246 7.89 -12.06 4.76
C ILE A 246 6.77 -13.09 4.83
N GLU A 247 5.50 -12.69 4.78
CA GLU A 247 4.36 -13.59 5.02
C GLU A 247 4.15 -14.63 3.92
N ARG A 248 4.47 -14.29 2.67
CA ARG A 248 4.40 -15.20 1.51
C ARG A 248 3.02 -15.87 1.38
N GLU A 249 1.97 -15.07 1.44
CA GLU A 249 0.62 -15.52 1.13
C GLU A 249 0.53 -16.05 -0.30
N TRP A 250 -0.20 -17.15 -0.47
CA TRP A 250 -0.40 -17.76 -1.79
C TRP A 250 -1.64 -17.23 -2.52
N ARG A 251 -2.55 -16.53 -1.81
CA ARG A 251 -3.68 -15.84 -2.43
C ARG A 251 -3.57 -14.33 -2.28
N ALA A 252 -3.87 -13.60 -3.34
CA ALA A 252 -3.94 -12.15 -3.34
C ALA A 252 -5.08 -11.63 -2.45
N ASP A 253 -6.26 -12.24 -2.53
CA ASP A 253 -7.46 -11.84 -1.78
C ASP A 253 -7.25 -11.93 -0.25
N GLN A 254 -6.64 -13.02 0.21
CA GLN A 254 -6.29 -13.25 1.60
C GLN A 254 -5.18 -12.29 2.07
N ARG A 255 -4.19 -12.03 1.20
CA ARG A 255 -3.11 -11.07 1.47
C ARG A 255 -3.66 -9.66 1.66
N GLU A 256 -4.57 -9.24 0.79
CA GLU A 256 -5.22 -7.92 0.87
C GLU A 256 -6.06 -7.81 2.14
N THR A 257 -6.92 -8.80 2.42
CA THR A 257 -7.71 -8.83 3.65
C THR A 257 -6.83 -8.75 4.89
N MET A 258 -5.75 -9.51 4.93
CA MET A 258 -4.81 -9.52 6.06
C MET A 258 -4.01 -8.23 6.18
N LEU A 259 -3.67 -7.60 5.06
CA LEU A 259 -3.02 -6.31 5.05
C LEU A 259 -3.94 -5.23 5.61
N THR A 260 -5.20 -5.17 5.17
CA THR A 260 -6.22 -4.25 5.67
C THR A 260 -6.42 -4.40 7.17
N LEU A 261 -6.56 -5.63 7.65
CA LEU A 261 -6.71 -5.91 9.09
C LEU A 261 -5.52 -5.42 9.91
N LYS A 262 -4.28 -5.65 9.44
CA LYS A 262 -3.07 -5.16 10.12
C LYS A 262 -3.04 -3.64 10.13
N LEU A 263 -3.28 -3.00 8.99
CA LEU A 263 -3.24 -1.55 8.88
C LEU A 263 -4.27 -0.89 9.78
N ILE A 264 -5.51 -1.40 9.81
CA ILE A 264 -6.55 -0.93 10.74
C ILE A 264 -6.10 -1.14 12.18
N SER A 265 -5.70 -2.35 12.55
CA SER A 265 -5.38 -2.69 13.95
C SER A 265 -4.20 -1.89 14.49
N PHE A 266 -3.11 -1.78 13.74
CA PHE A 266 -1.91 -1.08 14.19
C PHE A 266 -2.05 0.45 14.12
N GLN A 267 -2.75 1.00 13.12
CA GLN A 267 -2.98 2.45 13.09
C GLN A 267 -3.97 2.88 14.16
N LEU A 268 -5.09 2.17 14.30
CA LEU A 268 -6.08 2.46 15.33
C LEU A 268 -5.47 2.26 16.73
N GLY A 269 -4.74 1.16 16.93
CA GLY A 269 -4.02 0.88 18.17
C GLY A 269 -3.01 1.98 18.52
N ASN A 270 -2.17 2.39 17.55
CA ASN A 270 -1.20 3.47 17.76
C ASN A 270 -1.88 4.79 18.14
N SER A 271 -2.93 5.18 17.42
CA SER A 271 -3.65 6.45 17.66
C SER A 271 -4.44 6.45 18.97
N ILE A 272 -5.03 5.33 19.37
CA ILE A 272 -5.71 5.20 20.67
C ILE A 272 -4.69 5.20 21.79
N ALA A 273 -3.64 4.38 21.68
CA ALA A 273 -2.61 4.27 22.71
C ALA A 273 -1.89 5.62 22.94
N ALA A 274 -1.63 6.38 21.87
CA ALA A 274 -1.05 7.71 21.96
C ALA A 274 -1.97 8.74 22.65
N ALA A 275 -3.29 8.64 22.49
CA ALA A 275 -4.22 9.52 23.20
C ALA A 275 -4.41 9.07 24.67
N MET A 276 -4.41 7.76 24.91
CA MET A 276 -4.55 7.17 26.24
C MET A 276 -3.30 7.34 27.11
N SER A 277 -2.10 7.45 26.52
CA SER A 277 -0.85 7.60 27.29
C SER A 277 -0.85 8.83 28.18
N PHE A 278 -1.56 9.91 27.81
CA PHE A 278 -1.73 11.11 28.63
C PHE A 278 -2.48 10.87 29.93
N LEU A 279 -3.27 9.79 30.05
CA LEU A 279 -3.88 9.43 31.33
C LEU A 279 -2.83 9.00 32.37
N PHE A 280 -1.66 8.53 31.91
CA PHE A 280 -0.62 7.97 32.77
C PHE A 280 0.58 8.91 32.94
N THR A 281 0.54 10.10 32.33
CA THR A 281 1.61 11.10 32.45
C THR A 281 1.45 11.88 33.75
N LYS A 282 2.03 11.37 34.84
CA LYS A 282 1.95 12.00 36.17
C LYS A 282 2.50 13.43 36.20
N ASP A 283 3.54 13.72 35.41
CA ASP A 283 4.20 15.02 35.38
C ASP A 283 3.30 16.15 34.88
N SER A 284 2.17 15.82 34.23
CA SER A 284 1.18 16.79 33.79
C SER A 284 -0.04 16.88 34.71
N GLY A 285 0.00 16.23 35.88
CA GLY A 285 -1.11 16.18 36.83
C GLY A 285 -2.12 15.06 36.57
N ALA A 286 -2.01 14.32 35.47
CA ALA A 286 -2.99 13.28 35.14
C ALA A 286 -2.95 12.11 36.14
N TYR A 287 -4.10 11.80 36.75
CA TYR A 287 -4.27 10.74 37.76
C TYR A 287 -4.94 9.47 37.21
N GLY A 288 -4.93 9.26 35.88
CA GLY A 288 -5.59 8.10 35.26
C GLY A 288 -7.07 8.30 34.91
N TYR A 289 -7.57 9.54 34.98
CA TYR A 289 -8.97 9.86 34.69
C TYR A 289 -9.11 10.77 33.47
N PHE A 290 -10.29 10.77 32.86
CA PHE A 290 -10.66 11.67 31.76
C PHE A 290 -11.16 12.99 32.34
N ASP A 291 -10.27 13.70 33.01
CA ASP A 291 -10.54 14.99 33.63
C ASP A 291 -10.13 16.14 32.69
N ARG A 292 -10.35 17.37 33.17
CA ARG A 292 -9.96 18.60 32.48
C ARG A 292 -8.48 18.60 32.09
N GLU A 293 -7.62 18.07 32.95
CA GLU A 293 -6.18 18.02 32.70
C GLU A 293 -5.86 17.10 31.53
N TRP A 294 -6.50 15.94 31.37
CA TRP A 294 -6.31 15.11 30.17
C TRP A 294 -6.67 15.86 28.87
N TYR A 295 -7.73 16.68 28.88
CA TYR A 295 -8.09 17.51 27.73
C TYR A 295 -7.04 18.59 27.44
N GLU A 296 -6.53 19.27 28.48
CA GLU A 296 -5.57 20.38 28.36
C GLU A 296 -4.13 19.89 28.07
N ASN A 297 -3.74 18.74 28.62
CA ASN A 297 -2.39 18.16 28.53
C ASN A 297 -2.05 17.52 27.17
N GLY A 298 -3.00 17.52 26.23
CA GLY A 298 -2.78 17.07 24.86
C GLY A 298 -3.49 15.79 24.46
N GLY A 299 -4.27 15.15 25.33
CA GLY A 299 -5.13 14.03 24.96
C GLY A 299 -6.13 14.42 23.87
N ALA A 300 -6.85 15.52 24.09
CA ALA A 300 -7.78 16.11 23.11
C ALA A 300 -7.07 16.52 21.82
N THR A 301 -5.94 17.21 21.93
CA THR A 301 -5.14 17.68 20.79
C THR A 301 -4.65 16.52 19.94
N THR A 302 -4.25 15.40 20.55
CA THR A 302 -3.80 14.21 19.85
C THR A 302 -4.94 13.58 19.04
N VAL A 303 -6.12 13.45 19.66
CA VAL A 303 -7.32 12.90 19.00
C VAL A 303 -7.74 13.76 17.82
N LEU A 304 -7.87 15.08 18.03
CA LEU A 304 -8.29 16.01 16.99
C LEU A 304 -7.26 16.09 15.85
N SER A 305 -5.98 16.22 16.16
CA SER A 305 -4.93 16.31 15.14
C SER A 305 -4.88 15.08 14.24
N MET A 306 -5.12 13.89 14.79
CA MET A 306 -5.16 12.64 14.02
C MET A 306 -6.31 12.66 12.99
N VAL A 307 -7.52 13.01 13.44
CA VAL A 307 -8.71 13.07 12.57
C VAL A 307 -8.57 14.17 11.52
N LEU A 308 -8.10 15.36 11.92
CA LEU A 308 -7.90 16.47 11.00
C LEU A 308 -6.85 16.13 9.94
N ALA A 309 -5.76 15.45 10.31
CA ALA A 309 -4.76 14.98 9.36
C ALA A 309 -5.35 14.03 8.30
N ASP A 310 -6.21 13.09 8.72
CA ASP A 310 -6.86 12.17 7.78
C ASP A 310 -7.86 12.87 6.86
N VAL A 311 -8.73 13.72 7.43
CA VAL A 311 -9.79 14.44 6.71
C VAL A 311 -9.23 15.45 5.71
N PHE A 312 -8.29 16.29 6.14
CA PHE A 312 -7.86 17.46 5.36
C PHE A 312 -6.58 17.23 4.55
N PHE A 313 -5.73 16.27 4.95
CA PHE A 313 -4.46 16.04 4.27
C PHE A 313 -4.44 14.70 3.53
N ILE A 314 -4.61 13.60 4.25
CA ILE A 314 -4.39 12.26 3.68
C ILE A 314 -5.47 11.95 2.64
N ASN A 315 -6.75 12.14 2.96
CA ASN A 315 -7.83 11.80 2.04
C ASN A 315 -7.79 12.60 0.72
N PRO A 316 -7.76 13.95 0.71
CA PRO A 316 -7.77 14.70 -0.53
C PRO A 316 -6.42 14.69 -1.27
N PHE A 317 -5.28 14.82 -0.59
CA PHE A 317 -3.98 15.00 -1.27
C PHE A 317 -3.28 13.67 -1.54
N VAL A 318 -3.22 12.77 -0.55
CA VAL A 318 -2.52 11.50 -0.72
C VAL A 318 -3.36 10.54 -1.55
N GLU A 319 -4.65 10.40 -1.23
CA GLU A 319 -5.53 9.47 -1.93
C GLU A 319 -6.29 10.09 -3.11
N GLY A 320 -6.76 11.34 -2.98
CA GLY A 320 -7.47 12.04 -4.06
C GLY A 320 -6.55 12.42 -5.22
N MET A 321 -5.49 13.18 -4.94
CA MET A 321 -4.55 13.62 -5.98
C MET A 321 -3.52 12.54 -6.34
N ARG A 322 -3.27 11.56 -5.46
CA ARG A 322 -2.24 10.51 -5.63
C ARG A 322 -0.92 11.07 -6.13
N ILE A 323 -0.47 12.15 -5.47
CA ILE A 323 0.68 12.98 -5.90
C ILE A 323 1.92 12.11 -6.14
N PHE A 324 2.18 11.16 -5.24
CA PHE A 324 3.41 10.37 -5.25
C PHE A 324 3.42 9.22 -6.25
N ASP A 325 2.26 8.72 -6.65
CA ASP A 325 2.15 7.53 -7.51
C ASP A 325 1.67 7.93 -8.91
N VAL A 326 0.41 8.33 -9.03
CA VAL A 326 -0.23 8.60 -10.31
C VAL A 326 0.25 9.89 -10.93
N TRP A 327 0.25 10.98 -10.17
CA TRP A 327 0.65 12.27 -10.70
C TRP A 327 2.14 12.28 -11.07
N ALA A 328 3.00 11.76 -10.20
CA ALA A 328 4.43 11.63 -10.48
C ALA A 328 4.70 10.69 -11.68
N ALA A 329 4.01 9.55 -11.75
CA ALA A 329 4.15 8.63 -12.88
C ALA A 329 3.69 9.26 -14.20
N LYS A 330 2.54 9.94 -14.23
CA LYS A 330 2.02 10.61 -15.43
C LYS A 330 2.91 11.79 -15.86
N THR A 331 3.38 12.58 -14.91
CA THR A 331 4.15 13.80 -15.20
C THR A 331 5.58 13.50 -15.62
N PHE A 332 6.24 12.55 -14.95
CA PHE A 332 7.66 12.28 -15.15
C PHE A 332 7.96 10.96 -15.88
N LEU A 333 7.28 9.86 -15.52
CA LEU A 333 7.60 8.53 -16.06
C LEU A 333 6.95 8.28 -17.42
N ALA A 334 5.70 8.69 -17.62
CA ALA A 334 4.98 8.48 -18.87
C ALA A 334 5.64 9.22 -20.04
N LYS A 335 6.11 10.45 -19.84
CA LYS A 335 6.88 11.21 -20.86
C LYS A 335 8.20 10.55 -21.25
N ARG A 336 8.76 9.73 -20.36
CA ARG A 336 10.00 8.98 -20.58
C ARG A 336 9.76 7.57 -21.11
N SER A 337 8.50 7.16 -21.26
CA SER A 337 8.16 5.84 -21.80
C SER A 337 8.54 5.74 -23.28
N LEU A 338 9.04 4.58 -23.70
CA LEU A 338 9.50 4.39 -25.09
C LEU A 338 8.44 3.80 -26.00
N SER A 339 7.48 3.08 -25.44
CA SER A 339 6.38 2.46 -26.17
C SER A 339 5.03 2.93 -25.64
N GLN A 340 4.03 2.96 -26.51
CA GLN A 340 2.65 3.26 -26.14
C GLN A 340 2.15 2.31 -25.04
N ALA A 341 2.54 1.03 -25.08
CA ALA A 341 2.18 0.05 -24.07
C ALA A 341 2.74 0.42 -22.68
N GLN A 342 4.00 0.87 -22.59
CA GLN A 342 4.58 1.35 -21.32
C GLN A 342 3.92 2.65 -20.85
N MET A 343 3.66 3.57 -21.77
CA MET A 343 2.93 4.80 -21.45
C MET A 343 1.56 4.44 -20.86
N ASN A 344 0.82 3.57 -21.54
CA ASN A 344 -0.46 3.07 -21.09
C ASN A 344 -0.36 2.36 -19.73
N GLN A 345 0.74 1.65 -19.43
CA GLN A 345 0.98 1.06 -18.11
C GLN A 345 1.11 2.12 -17.01
N HIS A 346 1.86 3.20 -17.25
CA HIS A 346 1.96 4.31 -16.30
C HIS A 346 0.63 5.05 -16.11
N PHE A 347 -0.17 5.17 -17.18
CA PHE A 347 -1.51 5.78 -17.10
C PHE A 347 -2.56 4.86 -16.46
N ALA A 348 -2.38 3.54 -16.54
CA ALA A 348 -3.33 2.55 -16.01
C ALA A 348 -3.33 2.43 -14.47
N ALA A 349 -2.33 3.02 -13.79
CA ALA A 349 -2.22 3.10 -12.33
C ALA A 349 -2.62 1.79 -11.60
N LYS A 350 -2.05 0.66 -12.02
CA LYS A 350 -2.34 -0.65 -11.40
C LYS A 350 -1.79 -0.66 -9.97
N ASN A 351 -2.68 -0.49 -8.99
CA ASN A 351 -2.32 -0.50 -7.58
C ASN A 351 -3.14 -1.55 -6.84
N ASP A 352 -2.57 -2.75 -6.72
CA ASP A 352 -3.15 -3.88 -5.97
C ASP A 352 -3.36 -3.54 -4.47
N LEU A 353 -2.76 -2.45 -3.98
CA LEU A 353 -2.88 -2.01 -2.58
C LEU A 353 -3.91 -0.90 -2.37
N TYR A 354 -4.50 -0.36 -3.45
CA TYR A 354 -5.43 0.76 -3.35
C TYR A 354 -6.58 0.44 -2.41
N LEU A 355 -7.26 -0.68 -2.65
CA LEU A 355 -8.45 -1.02 -1.90
C LEU A 355 -8.17 -1.32 -0.42
N PRO A 356 -7.11 -2.09 -0.05
CA PRO A 356 -6.69 -2.21 1.34
C PRO A 356 -6.48 -0.86 2.04
N PHE A 357 -5.82 0.10 1.38
CA PHE A 357 -5.57 1.42 1.96
C PHE A 357 -6.85 2.24 2.15
N ARG A 358 -7.75 2.24 1.16
CA ARG A 358 -9.05 2.93 1.26
C ARG A 358 -9.92 2.33 2.36
N MET A 359 -10.06 1.00 2.38
CA MET A 359 -10.85 0.30 3.41
C MET A 359 -10.30 0.55 4.81
N GLN A 360 -8.98 0.53 4.95
CA GLN A 360 -8.30 0.88 6.20
C GLN A 360 -8.67 2.28 6.66
N LEU A 361 -8.50 3.31 5.82
CA LEU A 361 -8.73 4.70 6.21
C LEU A 361 -10.20 4.93 6.60
N THR A 362 -11.14 4.38 5.82
CA THR A 362 -12.57 4.48 6.09
C THR A 362 -12.95 3.82 7.41
N VAL A 363 -12.53 2.57 7.65
CA VAL A 363 -12.86 1.87 8.90
C VAL A 363 -12.15 2.52 10.09
N LYS A 364 -10.89 2.95 9.94
CA LYS A 364 -10.16 3.69 10.98
C LYS A 364 -10.93 4.94 11.38
N GLN A 365 -11.37 5.75 10.42
CA GLN A 365 -12.08 6.99 10.72
C GLN A 365 -13.40 6.73 11.43
N ILE A 366 -14.19 5.75 10.97
CA ILE A 366 -15.46 5.39 11.61
C ILE A 366 -15.22 4.92 13.05
N VAL A 367 -14.33 3.96 13.25
CA VAL A 367 -14.08 3.39 14.59
C VAL A 367 -13.45 4.41 15.52
N TYR A 368 -12.54 5.26 15.04
CA TYR A 368 -11.89 6.29 15.86
C TYR A 368 -12.86 7.42 16.24
N SER A 369 -13.70 7.89 15.31
CA SER A 369 -14.74 8.86 15.62
C SER A 369 -15.79 8.29 16.57
N LEU A 370 -16.15 7.01 16.44
CA LEU A 370 -17.01 6.32 17.41
C LEU A 370 -16.33 6.26 18.78
N ALA A 371 -15.11 5.74 18.87
CA ALA A 371 -14.35 5.60 20.12
C ALA A 371 -14.33 6.88 20.97
N TRP A 372 -14.08 8.02 20.33
CA TRP A 372 -13.91 9.31 21.00
C TRP A 372 -15.16 10.21 20.95
N GLY A 373 -16.23 9.77 20.29
CA GLY A 373 -17.42 10.59 20.05
C GLY A 373 -18.20 10.96 21.33
N GLY A 374 -18.07 10.16 22.40
CA GLY A 374 -18.62 10.49 23.72
C GLY A 374 -17.97 11.71 24.36
N ALA A 375 -16.64 11.87 24.19
CA ALA A 375 -15.90 13.05 24.62
C ALA A 375 -16.00 14.21 23.62
N PHE A 376 -16.01 13.90 22.31
CA PHE A 376 -15.98 14.88 21.24
C PHE A 376 -17.06 14.59 20.18
N PRO A 377 -18.31 15.02 20.40
CA PRO A 377 -19.40 14.81 19.43
C PRO A 377 -19.10 15.40 18.04
N VAL A 378 -18.25 16.44 17.95
CA VAL A 378 -17.81 17.02 16.68
C VAL A 378 -17.08 16.01 15.76
N LEU A 379 -16.52 14.93 16.31
CA LEU A 379 -15.85 13.89 15.53
C LEU A 379 -16.81 13.13 14.61
N TYR A 380 -18.11 13.11 14.90
CA TYR A 380 -19.13 12.58 14.00
C TYR A 380 -19.29 13.44 12.75
N LEU A 381 -19.22 14.77 12.89
CA LEU A 381 -19.24 15.70 11.75
C LEU A 381 -17.99 15.50 10.88
N PHE A 382 -16.80 15.36 11.49
CA PHE A 382 -15.59 15.07 10.73
C PHE A 382 -15.62 13.72 10.03
N ALA A 383 -16.20 12.68 10.65
CA ALA A 383 -16.42 11.40 9.98
C ALA A 383 -17.36 11.54 8.76
N LEU A 384 -18.44 12.32 8.89
CA LEU A 384 -19.35 12.59 7.77
C LEU A 384 -18.62 13.30 6.61
N ILE A 385 -17.82 14.33 6.92
CA ILE A 385 -17.02 15.06 5.93
C ILE A 385 -16.02 14.11 5.26
N PHE A 386 -15.33 13.27 6.04
CA PHE A 386 -14.40 12.26 5.53
C PHE A 386 -15.09 11.28 4.57
N LEU A 387 -16.25 10.74 4.94
CA LEU A 387 -16.97 9.77 4.11
C LEU A 387 -17.48 10.42 2.83
N THR A 388 -18.03 11.63 2.91
CA THR A 388 -18.51 12.39 1.73
C THR A 388 -17.37 12.68 0.76
N THR A 389 -16.25 13.20 1.28
CA THR A 389 -15.06 13.45 0.46
C THR A 389 -14.46 12.16 -0.10
N SER A 390 -14.53 11.06 0.66
CA SER A 390 -14.08 9.74 0.22
C SER A 390 -14.88 9.20 -0.95
N VAL A 391 -16.22 9.34 -0.95
CA VAL A 391 -17.06 8.96 -2.10
C VAL A 391 -16.60 9.68 -3.36
N TRP A 392 -16.38 11.00 -3.28
CA TRP A 392 -15.93 11.79 -4.42
C TRP A 392 -14.52 11.39 -4.91
N VAL A 393 -13.59 11.16 -3.97
CA VAL A 393 -12.23 10.68 -4.26
C VAL A 393 -12.27 9.31 -4.94
N ASP A 394 -13.03 8.37 -4.40
CA ASP A 394 -13.13 7.01 -4.91
C ASP A 394 -13.81 6.98 -6.29
N GLU A 395 -14.91 7.72 -6.48
CA GLU A 395 -15.60 7.83 -7.76
C GLU A 395 -14.67 8.41 -8.84
N SER A 396 -13.98 9.52 -8.53
CA SER A 396 -12.99 10.10 -9.44
C SER A 396 -11.84 9.13 -9.73
N GLY A 397 -11.39 8.40 -8.72
CA GLY A 397 -10.37 7.36 -8.84
C GLY A 397 -10.80 6.25 -9.81
N PHE A 398 -11.97 5.67 -9.59
CA PHE A 398 -12.52 4.57 -10.41
C PHE A 398 -12.81 5.00 -11.84
N LEU A 399 -13.41 6.18 -12.05
CA LEU A 399 -13.78 6.65 -13.39
C LEU A 399 -12.59 7.15 -14.20
N ARG A 400 -11.57 7.76 -13.57
CA ARG A 400 -10.52 8.51 -14.29
C ARG A 400 -9.11 7.96 -14.13
N THR A 401 -8.85 7.18 -13.08
CA THR A 401 -7.48 6.78 -12.71
C THR A 401 -7.21 5.30 -12.87
N PHE A 402 -8.10 4.43 -12.41
CA PHE A 402 -7.88 2.99 -12.47
C PHE A 402 -8.31 2.40 -13.80
N ARG A 403 -7.50 1.49 -14.36
CA ARG A 403 -7.92 0.62 -15.47
C ARG A 403 -8.09 -0.81 -14.99
N GLY A 404 -9.29 -1.34 -15.20
CA GLY A 404 -9.68 -2.71 -14.87
C GLY A 404 -10.52 -2.79 -13.60
N ILE A 405 -11.26 -3.88 -13.47
CA ILE A 405 -11.99 -4.20 -12.25
C ILE A 405 -10.92 -4.47 -11.18
N VAL A 406 -10.88 -3.64 -10.14
CA VAL A 406 -10.11 -3.95 -8.94
C VAL A 406 -10.78 -5.19 -8.36
N ALA A 407 -10.14 -6.36 -8.52
CA ALA A 407 -10.67 -7.62 -8.03
C ALA A 407 -10.63 -7.60 -6.49
N SER A 408 -11.66 -7.00 -5.89
CA SER A 408 -11.85 -6.97 -4.45
C SER A 408 -12.26 -8.35 -3.96
N SER A 409 -11.73 -8.75 -2.80
CA SER A 409 -12.30 -9.85 -2.05
C SER A 409 -13.54 -9.39 -1.29
N ASP A 410 -14.70 -9.99 -1.55
CA ASP A 410 -15.89 -9.83 -0.70
C ASP A 410 -15.58 -10.14 0.76
N LYS A 411 -14.62 -11.04 1.02
CA LYS A 411 -14.18 -11.41 2.37
C LYS A 411 -13.64 -10.21 3.15
N MET A 412 -12.93 -9.29 2.52
CA MET A 412 -12.41 -8.12 3.21
C MET A 412 -13.54 -7.23 3.72
N MET A 413 -14.51 -6.93 2.84
CA MET A 413 -15.68 -6.14 3.20
C MET A 413 -16.50 -6.85 4.28
N MET A 414 -16.70 -8.16 4.13
CA MET A 414 -17.40 -8.97 5.12
C MET A 414 -16.73 -8.89 6.48
N VAL A 415 -15.41 -9.05 6.59
CA VAL A 415 -14.70 -8.93 7.88
C VAL A 415 -14.85 -7.53 8.48
N CYS A 416 -14.78 -6.46 7.66
CA CYS A 416 -15.01 -5.11 8.14
C CYS A 416 -16.41 -4.94 8.75
N ILE A 417 -17.44 -5.42 8.06
CA ILE A 417 -18.84 -5.26 8.47
C ILE A 417 -19.21 -6.18 9.64
N THR A 418 -18.80 -7.44 9.61
CA THR A 418 -19.25 -8.45 10.60
C THR A 418 -18.37 -8.53 11.84
N VAL A 419 -17.12 -8.04 11.76
CA VAL A 419 -16.17 -8.13 12.88
C VAL A 419 -15.74 -6.74 13.35
N LEU A 420 -15.14 -5.93 12.46
CA LEU A 420 -14.49 -4.68 12.89
C LEU A 420 -15.47 -3.60 13.34
N LEU A 421 -16.57 -3.37 12.60
CA LEU A 421 -17.56 -2.36 12.97
C LEU A 421 -18.30 -2.72 14.28
N PRO A 422 -18.77 -3.97 14.50
CA PRO A 422 -19.34 -4.37 15.79
C PRO A 422 -18.36 -4.22 16.96
N LEU A 423 -17.08 -4.58 16.76
CA LEU A 423 -16.04 -4.35 17.77
C LEU A 423 -15.83 -2.85 18.04
N GLY A 424 -15.88 -2.01 17.01
CA GLY A 424 -15.81 -0.57 17.14
C GLY A 424 -16.99 0.02 17.93
N LEU A 425 -18.20 -0.50 17.73
CA LEU A 425 -19.39 -0.12 18.51
C LEU A 425 -19.27 -0.53 19.97
N LEU A 426 -18.86 -1.78 20.24
CA LEU A 426 -18.59 -2.25 21.60
C LEU A 426 -17.55 -1.37 22.29
N PHE A 427 -16.47 -1.04 21.57
CA PHE A 427 -15.42 -0.18 22.07
C PHE A 427 -15.91 1.24 22.35
N HIS A 428 -16.76 1.81 21.48
CA HIS A 428 -17.42 3.10 21.72
C HIS A 428 -18.27 3.09 22.99
N SER A 429 -19.12 2.07 23.17
CA SER A 429 -19.94 1.94 24.37
C SER A 429 -19.10 1.86 25.64
N LEU A 430 -18.00 1.08 25.61
CA LEU A 430 -17.07 0.98 26.73
C LEU A 430 -16.38 2.32 27.03
N MET A 431 -15.83 2.97 26.01
CA MET A 431 -15.13 4.25 26.17
C MET A 431 -16.06 5.35 26.67
N SER A 432 -17.27 5.43 26.11
CA SER A 432 -18.29 6.39 26.55
C SER A 432 -18.72 6.14 27.99
N PHE A 433 -18.93 4.88 28.38
CA PHE A 433 -19.22 4.54 29.77
C PHE A 433 -18.12 5.03 30.72
N ILE A 434 -16.84 4.76 30.39
CA ILE A 434 -15.70 5.19 31.22
C ILE A 434 -15.63 6.72 31.30
N MET A 435 -15.79 7.42 30.17
CA MET A 435 -15.73 8.89 30.13
C MET A 435 -16.87 9.54 30.91
N PHE A 436 -18.11 9.08 30.74
CA PHE A 436 -19.24 9.60 31.50
C PHE A 436 -19.14 9.27 32.99
N HIS A 437 -18.60 8.10 33.33
CA HIS A 437 -18.33 7.76 34.72
C HIS A 437 -17.30 8.71 35.34
N HIS A 438 -16.18 8.99 34.64
CA HIS A 438 -15.18 9.95 35.11
C HIS A 438 -15.77 11.38 35.24
N ALA A 439 -16.60 11.80 34.29
CA ALA A 439 -17.28 13.09 34.35
C ALA A 439 -18.23 13.19 35.56
N GLU A 440 -18.97 12.12 35.88
CA GLU A 440 -19.85 12.09 37.05
C GLU A 440 -19.05 12.08 38.37
N MET A 441 -17.95 11.32 38.42
CA MET A 441 -17.02 11.34 39.57
C MET A 441 -16.43 12.73 39.81
N GLN A 442 -16.12 13.47 38.74
CA GLN A 442 -15.69 14.86 38.83
C GLN A 442 -16.83 15.77 39.34
N ARG A 443 -18.05 15.59 38.82
CA ARG A 443 -19.25 16.35 39.25
C ARG A 443 -19.55 16.18 40.73
N LEU A 444 -19.36 14.97 41.26
CA LEU A 444 -19.57 14.64 42.67
C LEU A 444 -18.43 15.13 43.59
N GLY A 445 -17.37 15.74 43.04
CA GLY A 445 -16.20 16.19 43.82
C GLY A 445 -15.34 15.04 44.36
N LEU A 446 -15.57 13.79 43.90
CA LEU A 446 -14.80 12.63 44.35
C LEU A 446 -13.36 12.66 43.81
N LEU A 447 -13.14 13.37 42.70
CA LEU A 447 -11.80 13.57 42.12
C LEU A 447 -11.10 14.85 42.61
N SER A 448 -11.79 15.79 43.27
CA SER A 448 -11.18 17.08 43.67
C SER A 448 -10.32 16.99 44.93
N ASN A 449 -10.40 15.91 45.71
CA ASN A 449 -9.75 15.79 47.02
C ASN A 449 -8.25 15.47 46.97
N TYR A 450 -7.64 15.35 45.78
CA TYR A 450 -6.19 15.27 45.63
C TYR A 450 -5.52 16.60 45.28
N THR A 451 -6.31 17.68 45.14
CA THR A 451 -5.71 19.01 45.23
C THR A 451 -5.12 19.10 46.63
N VAL A 452 -3.78 19.06 46.70
CA VAL A 452 -3.01 19.34 47.91
C VAL A 452 -3.70 20.51 48.57
N PRO A 453 -4.26 20.37 49.79
CA PRO A 453 -4.93 21.49 50.42
C PRO A 453 -3.97 22.66 50.32
N PRO A 454 -4.39 23.82 49.77
CA PRO A 454 -3.54 24.99 49.77
C PRO A 454 -3.00 25.09 51.19
N LEU A 455 -1.70 25.32 51.35
CA LEU A 455 -1.09 25.52 52.66
C LEU A 455 -1.80 26.71 53.34
N VAL A 456 -2.97 26.45 53.94
CA VAL A 456 -3.72 27.33 54.79
C VAL A 456 -2.95 27.28 56.10
N GLY A 457 -1.99 28.19 56.23
CA GLY A 457 -1.10 28.12 57.37
C GLY A 457 0.01 29.15 57.47
N ASN A 458 -0.10 30.34 56.86
CA ASN A 458 0.47 31.53 57.50
C ASN A 458 -0.39 31.89 58.73
N ALA A 459 -0.42 30.99 59.72
CA ALA A 459 -0.53 31.38 61.11
C ALA A 459 0.91 31.33 61.62
N SER A 460 1.51 32.51 61.76
CA SER A 460 2.85 32.74 62.25
C SER A 460 3.11 31.98 63.56
N PRO A 461 4.04 31.00 63.62
CA PRO A 461 4.72 30.72 64.87
C PRO A 461 5.88 31.71 64.96
N CYS A 462 5.87 32.54 66.01
CA CYS A 462 6.98 33.40 66.39
C CYS A 462 8.28 32.57 66.51
N TRP A 463 9.09 32.56 65.46
CA TRP A 463 10.49 32.15 65.51
C TRP A 463 11.38 33.40 65.35
N PRO A 464 12.49 33.49 66.09
CA PRO A 464 13.35 34.67 66.09
C PRO A 464 14.00 34.89 64.72
N PRO A 465 14.37 36.14 64.39
CA PRO A 465 14.84 36.51 63.07
C PRO A 465 16.17 35.80 62.73
N ALA A 466 16.15 35.03 61.65
CA ALA A 466 17.38 34.56 61.01
C ALA A 466 18.07 35.71 60.27
N PRO A 467 19.42 35.70 60.19
CA PRO A 467 20.20 36.79 59.60
C PRO A 467 20.01 36.90 58.08
N PRO A 468 20.27 38.09 57.50
CA PRO A 468 19.96 38.38 56.11
C PRO A 468 20.84 37.55 55.15
N CYS A 469 20.24 36.61 54.44
CA CYS A 469 20.85 35.99 53.27
C CYS A 469 20.90 37.02 52.13
N GLN A 470 22.12 37.38 51.74
CA GLN A 470 22.41 38.22 50.58
C GLN A 470 21.86 37.55 49.31
N LEU A 471 21.00 38.28 48.60
CA LEU A 471 20.58 37.97 47.25
C LEU A 471 21.82 38.02 46.33
N HIS A 472 22.31 36.85 45.92
CA HIS A 472 23.22 36.77 44.78
C HIS A 472 22.40 36.86 43.49
N THR A 473 22.23 38.09 43.00
CA THR A 473 21.81 38.35 41.63
C THR A 473 22.99 38.03 40.70
N SER A 474 23.10 36.77 40.25
CA SER A 474 23.97 36.42 39.13
C SER A 474 23.14 36.05 37.91
N ALA A 475 23.03 37.02 37.01
CA ALA A 475 23.10 36.85 35.57
C ALA A 475 22.37 35.63 34.96
N TRP A 476 21.09 35.80 34.67
CA TRP A 476 20.46 35.10 33.55
C TRP A 476 20.93 35.75 32.25
N ALA A 477 22.19 35.48 31.91
CA ALA A 477 22.75 35.80 30.61
C ALA A 477 22.21 34.80 29.58
N SER A 478 21.55 35.36 28.57
CA SER A 478 21.23 34.78 27.27
C SER A 478 22.09 33.56 26.90
N HIS A 479 21.49 32.38 26.93
CA HIS A 479 22.00 31.21 26.21
C HIS A 479 20.80 30.52 25.56
N SER A 480 20.50 30.95 24.34
CA SER A 480 19.74 30.19 23.36
C SER A 480 20.48 28.89 23.05
N ARG A 481 20.31 27.88 23.92
CA ARG A 481 20.86 26.55 23.68
C ARG A 481 19.85 25.71 22.92
N THR A 482 20.33 25.27 21.78
CA THR A 482 19.68 24.42 20.79
C THR A 482 19.25 23.08 21.40
N GLY A 483 18.30 22.39 20.77
CA GLY A 483 17.67 21.15 21.25
C GLY A 483 18.59 19.97 21.60
N TRP A 484 19.91 20.11 21.50
CA TRP A 484 20.90 19.13 21.94
C TRP A 484 21.00 18.98 23.46
N ASP A 485 20.73 20.04 24.23
CA ASP A 485 20.75 19.96 25.71
C ASP A 485 19.52 19.25 26.30
N ALA A 486 18.41 19.16 25.55
CA ALA A 486 17.25 18.35 25.92
C ALA A 486 17.49 16.85 25.66
N LEU A 487 18.27 16.53 24.62
CA LEU A 487 18.67 15.16 24.28
C LEU A 487 19.67 14.59 25.31
N SER A 488 20.61 15.42 25.80
CA SER A 488 21.61 14.99 26.79
C SER A 488 21.01 14.72 28.19
N ARG A 489 19.88 15.34 28.54
CA ARG A 489 19.15 15.12 29.80
C ARG A 489 18.20 13.92 29.78
N THR A 490 17.78 13.45 28.61
CA THR A 490 16.87 12.29 28.45
C THR A 490 17.60 10.95 28.36
N LEU A 491 18.86 10.95 27.89
CA LEU A 491 19.72 9.76 27.78
C LEU A 491 20.09 9.02 29.09
N PRO A 492 20.17 9.64 30.29
CA PRO A 492 20.52 8.93 31.52
C PRO A 492 19.40 8.08 32.12
N ASN A 493 18.16 8.20 31.64
CA ASN A 493 17.05 7.39 32.16
C ASN A 493 17.26 5.93 31.72
N PRO A 494 17.48 4.96 32.64
CA PRO A 494 17.85 3.59 32.31
C PRO A 494 16.77 2.88 31.49
N THR A 495 15.50 3.27 31.65
CA THR A 495 14.38 2.75 30.86
C THR A 495 14.45 3.26 29.42
N VAL A 496 14.78 4.54 29.23
CA VAL A 496 14.98 5.15 27.91
C VAL A 496 16.26 4.65 27.26
N ALA A 497 17.33 4.40 28.03
CA ALA A 497 18.58 3.85 27.53
C ALA A 497 18.47 2.38 27.11
N VAL A 498 17.77 1.53 27.88
CA VAL A 498 17.49 0.14 27.50
C VAL A 498 16.54 0.07 26.32
N PHE A 499 15.55 0.96 26.27
CA PHE A 499 14.63 1.08 25.15
C PHE A 499 15.32 1.59 23.87
N LEU A 500 16.17 2.62 23.97
CA LEU A 500 17.00 3.14 22.88
C LEU A 500 18.07 2.14 22.43
N ALA A 501 18.65 1.35 23.34
CA ALA A 501 19.58 0.28 23.01
C ALA A 501 18.88 -0.88 22.30
N GLY A 502 17.69 -1.27 22.77
CA GLY A 502 16.83 -2.24 22.09
C GLY A 502 16.37 -1.74 20.71
N LEU A 503 16.03 -0.45 20.61
CA LEU A 503 15.72 0.26 19.38
C LEU A 503 16.91 0.31 18.42
N CYS A 504 18.10 0.69 18.89
CA CYS A 504 19.30 0.77 18.06
C CYS A 504 19.74 -0.62 17.59
N LEU A 505 19.69 -1.64 18.45
CA LEU A 505 20.01 -3.01 18.08
C LEU A 505 18.99 -3.56 17.08
N SER A 506 17.69 -3.32 17.32
CA SER A 506 16.61 -3.67 16.39
C SER A 506 16.70 -2.91 15.07
N SER A 507 17.03 -1.62 15.11
CA SER A 507 17.17 -0.75 13.93
C SER A 507 18.43 -1.07 13.14
N LEU A 508 19.55 -1.42 13.78
CA LEU A 508 20.76 -1.86 13.10
C LEU A 508 20.57 -3.22 12.45
N LEU A 509 19.85 -4.15 13.11
CA LEU A 509 19.47 -5.42 12.51
C LEU A 509 18.48 -5.21 11.35
N THR A 510 17.53 -4.28 11.48
CA THR A 510 16.54 -3.97 10.46
C THR A 510 17.15 -3.20 9.29
N VAL A 511 18.04 -2.24 9.52
CA VAL A 511 18.76 -1.48 8.48
C VAL A 511 19.81 -2.36 7.81
N GLY A 512 20.51 -3.24 8.54
CA GLY A 512 21.38 -4.26 7.96
C GLY A 512 20.60 -5.22 7.05
N PHE A 513 19.44 -5.69 7.51
CA PHE A 513 18.54 -6.54 6.73
C PHE A 513 17.90 -5.79 5.55
N LEU A 514 17.52 -4.53 5.72
CA LEU A 514 16.97 -3.67 4.67
C LEU A 514 18.05 -3.29 3.65
N ALA A 515 19.28 -3.00 4.04
CA ALA A 515 20.37 -2.68 3.12
C ALA A 515 20.71 -3.88 2.23
N GLU A 516 20.73 -5.10 2.79
CA GLU A 516 20.87 -6.33 2.01
C GLU A 516 19.61 -6.62 1.16
N ALA A 517 18.40 -6.39 1.69
CA ALA A 517 17.17 -6.52 0.94
C ALA A 517 17.02 -5.47 -0.18
N PHE A 518 17.55 -4.26 -0.02
CA PHE A 518 17.53 -3.18 -1.01
C PHE A 518 18.59 -3.35 -2.09
N LYS A 519 19.77 -3.88 -1.75
CA LYS A 519 20.74 -4.38 -2.76
C LYS A 519 20.09 -5.46 -3.64
N GLY A 520 19.24 -6.33 -3.07
CA GLY A 520 18.44 -7.29 -3.83
C GLY A 520 17.20 -6.72 -4.54
N LYS A 521 16.63 -5.58 -4.10
CA LYS A 521 15.33 -5.05 -4.58
C LYS A 521 15.39 -3.94 -5.62
N ARG A 522 16.48 -3.18 -5.77
CA ARG A 522 16.60 -2.20 -6.88
C ARG A 522 16.51 -2.89 -8.26
N ALA A 523 16.82 -4.19 -8.33
CA ALA A 523 16.61 -5.03 -9.50
C ALA A 523 15.14 -5.49 -9.68
N ASN A 524 14.37 -5.64 -8.59
CA ASN A 524 13.02 -6.22 -8.59
C ASN A 524 11.87 -5.19 -8.67
N TYR A 525 12.10 -3.91 -8.36
CA TYR A 525 11.04 -2.89 -8.40
C TYR A 525 10.66 -2.45 -9.82
N GLU A 526 11.59 -2.52 -10.77
CA GLU A 526 11.31 -2.27 -12.20
C GLU A 526 10.63 -3.46 -12.90
N ALA A 527 10.62 -4.63 -12.25
CA ALA A 527 10.12 -5.89 -12.81
C ALA A 527 8.61 -6.08 -12.71
N ARG A 528 8.02 -5.59 -11.61
CA ARG A 528 6.69 -5.99 -11.15
C ARG A 528 5.51 -5.40 -11.93
N TYR A 529 5.71 -4.39 -12.77
CA TYR A 529 4.60 -3.55 -13.28
C TYR A 529 4.15 -3.83 -14.71
N SER A 530 4.24 -5.06 -15.21
CA SER A 530 4.05 -5.23 -16.65
C SER A 530 3.53 -6.55 -17.21
N GLY A 531 3.03 -7.44 -16.37
CA GLY A 531 2.38 -8.67 -16.82
C GLY A 531 0.89 -8.48 -17.12
N THR A 532 0.56 -8.12 -18.36
CA THR A 532 -0.66 -8.58 -19.05
C THR A 532 -0.43 -8.47 -20.56
N LEU A 533 0.11 -9.53 -21.13
CA LEU A 533 0.00 -9.84 -22.56
C LEU A 533 -0.11 -11.36 -22.64
N THR A 534 -1.30 -11.81 -23.01
CA THR A 534 -1.63 -13.19 -23.36
C THR A 534 -0.75 -13.63 -24.52
N THR A 535 0.17 -14.58 -24.27
CA THR A 535 0.83 -15.36 -25.32
C THR A 535 0.39 -16.82 -25.18
N PRO A 536 0.10 -17.53 -26.29
CA PRO A 536 -0.27 -18.93 -26.25
C PRO A 536 0.95 -19.77 -25.85
N TYR A 537 0.80 -20.60 -24.83
CA TYR A 537 1.86 -21.50 -24.35
C TYR A 537 1.98 -22.72 -25.28
N ALA A 538 3.14 -22.87 -25.92
CA ALA A 538 3.59 -24.16 -26.43
C ALA A 538 4.04 -25.02 -25.24
N THR A 539 3.42 -26.17 -25.05
CA THR A 539 3.68 -27.11 -23.95
C THR A 539 4.66 -28.17 -24.44
N GLU A 540 5.94 -28.05 -24.08
CA GLU A 540 6.86 -29.19 -24.15
C GLU A 540 6.66 -30.07 -22.91
N MET A 541 6.27 -31.33 -23.13
CA MET A 541 6.10 -32.32 -22.08
C MET A 541 7.48 -32.80 -21.58
N LEU A 542 7.80 -32.52 -20.31
CA LEU A 542 8.97 -33.08 -19.64
C LEU A 542 8.60 -34.38 -18.91
N PRO A 543 9.48 -35.41 -18.92
CA PRO A 543 9.22 -36.70 -18.29
C PRO A 543 9.15 -36.59 -16.76
N PHE A 544 8.19 -37.30 -16.17
CA PHE A 544 8.00 -37.41 -14.72
C PHE A 544 8.83 -38.57 -14.17
N ARG A 545 9.54 -38.37 -13.06
CA ARG A 545 10.17 -39.47 -12.28
C ARG A 545 10.01 -39.22 -10.78
N ASP A 546 10.07 -40.31 -10.02
CA ASP A 546 9.52 -40.55 -8.68
C ASP A 546 9.68 -39.42 -7.64
N VAL A 547 8.61 -39.24 -6.85
CA VAL A 547 8.49 -38.24 -5.78
C VAL A 547 8.44 -38.97 -4.44
N ASP A 548 9.41 -38.66 -3.56
CA ASP A 548 9.50 -39.20 -2.20
C ASP A 548 8.23 -38.88 -1.37
N ALA A 549 7.53 -39.94 -0.98
CA ALA A 549 6.32 -39.90 -0.17
C ALA A 549 6.67 -39.74 1.33
N LYS A 550 6.91 -38.52 1.80
CA LYS A 550 6.86 -38.21 3.24
C LYS A 550 5.60 -37.40 3.58
N GLY A 551 4.53 -38.12 3.93
CA GLY A 551 3.48 -37.74 4.90
C GLY A 551 2.85 -36.34 4.89
N GLY A 552 2.87 -35.58 3.79
CA GLY A 552 2.26 -34.25 3.73
C GLY A 552 0.75 -34.30 3.48
N SER A 553 -0.05 -33.54 4.25
CA SER A 553 -1.45 -33.27 3.93
C SER A 553 -1.54 -32.50 2.62
N MET A 554 -2.35 -32.98 1.68
CA MET A 554 -2.46 -32.42 0.34
C MET A 554 -3.73 -31.58 0.20
N ARG A 555 -3.62 -30.42 -0.46
CA ARG A 555 -4.77 -29.59 -0.82
C ARG A 555 -5.14 -29.75 -2.30
N MET A 556 -6.42 -29.91 -2.55
CA MET A 556 -7.02 -30.03 -3.88
C MET A 556 -7.94 -28.86 -4.13
N TYR A 557 -7.82 -28.22 -5.29
CA TYR A 557 -8.74 -27.17 -5.66
C TYR A 557 -9.74 -27.62 -6.73
N LEU A 558 -11.03 -27.38 -6.47
CA LEU A 558 -12.18 -27.79 -7.29
C LEU A 558 -13.05 -26.59 -7.69
N PRO A 559 -13.45 -26.43 -8.97
CA PRO A 559 -14.12 -25.23 -9.45
C PRO A 559 -15.37 -24.85 -8.63
N PRO A 560 -15.68 -23.54 -8.49
CA PRO A 560 -16.80 -23.06 -7.67
C PRO A 560 -18.14 -23.61 -8.17
N PRO A 561 -19.14 -23.80 -7.29
CA PRO A 561 -20.53 -23.93 -7.69
C PRO A 561 -21.02 -22.55 -8.19
N THR A 562 -21.32 -22.42 -9.47
CA THR A 562 -22.12 -21.31 -9.98
C THR A 562 -23.52 -21.58 -9.49
N GLN A 563 -24.06 -20.66 -8.68
CA GLN A 563 -25.50 -20.59 -8.54
C GLN A 563 -26.05 -20.35 -9.95
N VAL A 564 -26.70 -21.37 -10.51
CA VAL A 564 -27.62 -21.16 -11.63
C VAL A 564 -28.72 -20.27 -11.06
N ARG A 565 -28.55 -18.95 -11.21
CA ARG A 565 -29.61 -17.99 -10.93
C ARG A 565 -30.61 -18.15 -12.06
N ASN A 566 -31.52 -19.11 -11.88
CA ASN A 566 -32.74 -19.21 -12.68
C ASN A 566 -33.60 -17.98 -12.35
N SER A 567 -33.30 -16.86 -12.97
CA SER A 567 -34.20 -15.72 -13.06
C SER A 567 -34.02 -15.04 -14.41
N VAL A 568 -34.75 -15.59 -15.38
CA VAL A 568 -35.16 -14.89 -16.59
C VAL A 568 -35.95 -13.64 -16.17
N ARG A 569 -35.47 -12.45 -16.53
CA ARG A 569 -36.21 -11.40 -17.28
C ARG A 569 -35.21 -10.45 -17.94
N PRO A 570 -35.41 -10.07 -19.22
CA PRO A 570 -34.65 -9.00 -19.84
C PRO A 570 -35.14 -7.65 -19.29
N ILE A 571 -34.22 -6.81 -18.83
CA ILE A 571 -34.48 -5.39 -18.63
C ILE A 571 -34.07 -4.73 -19.95
N ASP A 572 -35.07 -4.53 -20.82
CA ASP A 572 -35.04 -3.51 -21.86
C ASP A 572 -35.27 -2.16 -21.19
N LEU A 573 -34.23 -1.34 -21.04
CA LEU A 573 -34.32 0.13 -21.00
C LEU A 573 -32.91 0.74 -20.86
N PHE A 574 -32.66 1.78 -21.66
CA PHE A 574 -31.42 2.57 -21.80
C PHE A 574 -30.32 2.02 -22.70
N LEU A 575 -30.57 2.05 -24.02
CA LEU A 575 -29.53 2.31 -25.02
C LEU A 575 -30.19 2.92 -26.27
N ASP A 576 -30.52 4.21 -26.19
CA ASP A 576 -30.97 4.96 -27.36
C ASP A 576 -30.44 6.39 -27.33
N HIS A 577 -29.11 6.53 -27.46
CA HIS A 577 -28.44 7.72 -28.01
C HIS A 577 -26.93 7.46 -28.06
N TYR A 578 -26.44 6.96 -29.19
CA TYR A 578 -25.16 7.33 -29.80
C TYR A 578 -25.04 6.61 -31.16
N LYS A 579 -25.74 7.15 -32.17
CA LYS A 579 -25.41 6.94 -33.58
C LYS A 579 -24.77 8.22 -34.11
N THR A 580 -23.51 8.10 -34.56
CA THR A 580 -22.97 8.56 -35.86
C THR A 580 -21.50 8.97 -35.75
N SER A 581 -20.65 8.22 -36.44
CA SER A 581 -19.64 8.72 -37.41
C SER A 581 -18.50 7.70 -37.50
N SER A 582 -18.74 6.68 -38.31
CA SER A 582 -17.73 5.80 -38.88
C SER A 582 -17.23 6.44 -40.18
N TYR A 583 -15.95 6.83 -40.22
CA TYR A 583 -15.27 7.12 -41.48
C TYR A 583 -14.65 5.83 -42.02
N ASP A 584 -15.22 5.36 -43.14
CA ASP A 584 -14.61 4.40 -44.05
C ASP A 584 -13.45 5.03 -44.83
N LEU A 585 -12.33 4.33 -44.92
CA LEU A 585 -11.27 4.61 -45.88
C LEU A 585 -10.78 3.27 -46.46
N THR A 586 -11.38 2.87 -47.58
CA THR A 586 -10.81 1.89 -48.50
C THR A 586 -10.96 2.37 -49.95
N ALA A 587 -9.89 2.13 -50.73
CA ALA A 587 -9.74 2.26 -52.19
C ALA A 587 -9.53 3.70 -52.71
N SER A 588 -8.69 4.02 -53.70
CA SER A 588 -7.95 3.24 -54.70
C SER A 588 -6.84 4.12 -55.31
N ASN A 589 -5.76 3.45 -55.74
CA ASN A 589 -4.76 3.88 -56.73
C ASN A 589 -5.28 4.79 -57.86
N ARG A 590 -4.43 5.70 -58.38
CA ARG A 590 -3.69 5.56 -59.67
C ARG A 590 -3.05 6.89 -60.12
N TYR A 591 -1.97 6.76 -60.91
CA TYR A 591 -1.35 7.69 -61.88
C TYR A 591 0.02 8.37 -61.59
N THR A 592 1.04 7.67 -62.11
CA THR A 592 2.12 8.09 -63.04
C THR A 592 3.10 9.20 -62.67
N GLY A 593 4.37 8.83 -62.80
CA GLY A 593 5.50 9.75 -62.76
C GLY A 593 5.64 10.65 -63.99
N LYS A 594 6.48 11.67 -63.80
CA LYS A 594 7.26 12.30 -64.87
C LYS A 594 8.56 12.84 -64.30
N THR A 595 9.54 12.83 -65.18
CA THR A 595 10.99 12.96 -65.05
C THR A 595 11.51 14.38 -64.82
N LYS A 596 12.72 14.44 -64.23
CA LYS A 596 13.88 15.34 -64.48
C LYS A 596 13.64 16.85 -64.70
N GLY A 597 14.37 17.66 -63.91
CA GLY A 597 14.66 19.05 -64.25
C GLY A 597 15.70 19.68 -63.31
N SER A 598 16.96 19.67 -63.74
CA SER A 598 18.08 20.43 -63.17
C SER A 598 17.92 21.92 -63.45
N ARG A 599 18.14 22.81 -62.46
CA ARG A 599 18.84 24.09 -62.72
C ARG A 599 19.36 24.77 -61.46
N LYS A 600 20.58 25.30 -61.63
CA LYS A 600 21.42 26.10 -60.74
C LYS A 600 20.83 27.50 -60.49
N GLY A 601 21.18 28.07 -59.33
CA GLY A 601 22.00 29.30 -59.28
C GLY A 601 21.30 30.65 -59.06
N SER A 602 21.88 31.40 -58.11
CA SER A 602 21.95 32.88 -58.01
C SER A 602 20.65 33.66 -57.75
N SER A 603 20.58 34.81 -57.08
CA SER A 603 21.41 35.57 -56.12
C SER A 603 20.69 36.92 -55.95
N SER A 604 20.66 37.45 -54.73
CA SER A 604 20.61 38.89 -54.37
C SER A 604 19.32 39.72 -54.53
N LEU A 605 19.32 40.80 -53.71
CA LEU A 605 18.49 42.02 -53.67
C LEU A 605 17.20 41.89 -52.85
N ARG A 606 17.13 42.34 -51.58
CA ARG A 606 17.33 43.66 -50.94
C ARG A 606 16.18 44.66 -51.20
N ALA A 607 15.61 45.11 -50.08
CA ALA A 607 15.03 46.42 -49.78
C ALA A 607 13.50 46.63 -49.87
N SER A 608 12.98 47.02 -48.70
CA SER A 608 12.13 48.20 -48.46
C SER A 608 10.63 48.12 -48.80
N GLY A 609 9.81 48.41 -47.79
CA GLY A 609 8.38 48.68 -47.97
C GLY A 609 7.63 48.72 -46.64
N ASN A 610 7.67 49.90 -46.01
CA ASN A 610 7.01 50.25 -44.76
C ASN A 610 5.50 50.54 -44.97
N THR A 611 4.78 50.78 -43.85
CA THR A 611 3.40 51.31 -43.67
C THR A 611 2.27 50.27 -43.57
N ASN A 612 1.59 50.08 -42.43
CA ASN A 612 0.74 50.93 -41.54
C ASN A 612 -0.74 51.05 -41.97
N VAL A 613 -1.58 50.89 -40.94
CA VAL A 613 -2.99 51.30 -40.77
C VAL A 613 -4.10 50.39 -41.33
N GLY A 614 -5.03 50.00 -40.44
CA GLY A 614 -6.43 49.75 -40.81
C GLY A 614 -7.16 48.66 -40.02
N PRO A 615 -8.03 49.00 -39.06
CA PRO A 615 -8.77 48.05 -38.22
C PRO A 615 -10.24 47.85 -38.65
N VAL A 616 -10.93 47.00 -37.87
CA VAL A 616 -12.40 46.88 -37.72
C VAL A 616 -13.12 45.96 -38.71
N LYS A 617 -13.71 44.88 -38.16
CA LYS A 617 -15.10 44.48 -38.44
C LYS A 617 -15.67 43.72 -37.25
N THR A 618 -16.52 44.42 -36.50
CA THR A 618 -17.55 43.90 -35.61
C THR A 618 -18.75 43.41 -36.43
N TYR A 619 -19.26 42.24 -36.09
CA TYR A 619 -20.68 41.82 -36.20
C TYR A 619 -20.87 40.86 -35.02
N GLY A 620 -21.84 40.99 -34.13
CA GLY A 620 -23.20 41.45 -34.31
C GLY A 620 -24.10 40.31 -33.80
N VAL A 621 -24.56 40.45 -32.57
CA VAL A 621 -25.36 39.50 -31.78
C VAL A 621 -26.77 39.32 -32.37
N SER A 622 -27.30 38.11 -32.36
CA SER A 622 -28.74 37.81 -32.20
C SER A 622 -28.94 36.29 -32.06
N GLY A 623 -29.71 35.84 -31.05
CA GLY A 623 -30.15 34.45 -30.97
C GLY A 623 -30.50 33.94 -29.58
N VAL A 624 -31.54 34.50 -28.99
CA VAL A 624 -32.23 34.01 -27.77
C VAL A 624 -33.00 32.73 -28.09
N THR A 625 -32.94 31.71 -27.22
CA THR A 625 -34.05 30.78 -26.89
C THR A 625 -33.65 29.93 -25.67
N LYS A 626 -34.24 30.22 -24.51
CA LYS A 626 -35.27 29.44 -23.80
C LYS A 626 -34.75 28.13 -23.17
N LEU A 627 -34.51 28.23 -21.86
CA LEU A 627 -34.41 27.13 -20.90
C LEU A 627 -35.82 26.81 -20.36
N GLU A 628 -36.19 25.54 -20.33
CA GLU A 628 -37.25 25.01 -19.45
C GLU A 628 -36.63 24.04 -18.42
N PRO A 629 -37.20 23.96 -17.20
CA PRO A 629 -36.69 23.10 -16.14
C PRO A 629 -37.38 21.74 -16.13
N VAL A 630 -36.68 20.70 -15.68
CA VAL A 630 -37.30 19.42 -15.30
C VAL A 630 -37.00 19.17 -13.83
N GLN A 631 -38.08 19.18 -13.03
CA GLN A 631 -38.18 18.52 -11.74
C GLN A 631 -38.89 17.17 -11.95
N CYS A 632 -38.23 16.09 -11.54
CA CYS A 632 -38.73 14.93 -10.80
C CYS A 632 -37.57 13.94 -10.64
#